data_AF-A0A0Q0RYZ2-F1
#
_entry.id   AF-A0A0Q0RYZ2-F1
#
_cell.length_a   1.000
_cell.length_b   1.000
_cell.length_c   1.000
_cell.angle_alpha   90.00
_cell.angle_beta   90.00
_cell.angle_gamma   90.00
#
_symmetry.space_group_name_H-M   'P 1'
#
loop_
_entity.id
_entity.type
_entity.pdbx_description
1 polymer ?
#
loop_
_entity_poly.entity_id
_entity_poly.type
_entity_poly.pdbx_seq_one_letter_code
_entity_poly.pdbx_strand_id
1 'polypeptide(L)'
;SVFLELLMAAGIFSRFLIDLYLFLVAILVDFLAMGSFALFGNKKYLNYYYLYTGLASIFLLITLIIYPVGKIIIHHIVFGPLPLMVVVSSSFVSFPAAFFIILIAALSYKKSRNIKLLSIIAGVIVVSIAGTLYIAAIPVFLYYAEFIGILLLWIGFK
;
A
#
# COMPACT_ATOMS: atom_id res chain seq x y z
N SER A 1 -8.87 -5.46 -4.29
CA SER A 1 -7.66 -6.31 -4.39
C SER A 1 -8.01 -7.78 -4.25
N VAL A 2 -8.68 -8.21 -3.18
CA VAL A 2 -8.95 -9.65 -2.90
C VAL A 2 -9.63 -10.42 -4.05
N PHE A 3 -10.60 -9.83 -4.75
CA PHE A 3 -11.23 -10.49 -5.90
C PHE A 3 -10.27 -10.70 -7.09
N LEU A 4 -9.37 -9.75 -7.33
CA LEU A 4 -8.32 -9.88 -8.34
C LEU A 4 -7.30 -10.97 -7.97
N GLU A 5 -6.93 -11.06 -6.69
CA GLU A 5 -6.10 -12.15 -6.19
C GLU A 5 -6.77 -13.51 -6.37
N LEU A 6 -8.08 -13.62 -6.13
CA LEU A 6 -8.84 -14.85 -6.38
C LEU A 6 -8.87 -15.24 -7.86
N LEU A 7 -9.06 -14.27 -8.77
CA LEU A 7 -9.00 -14.51 -10.21
C LEU A 7 -7.61 -14.96 -10.65
N MET A 8 -6.56 -14.33 -10.14
CA MET A 8 -5.17 -14.74 -10.40
C MET A 8 -4.91 -16.14 -9.85
N ALA A 9 -5.35 -16.45 -8.62
CA ALA A 9 -5.21 -17.78 -8.02
C ALA A 9 -5.96 -18.87 -8.81
N ALA A 10 -7.08 -18.52 -9.46
CA ALA A 10 -7.86 -19.41 -10.32
C ALA A 10 -7.26 -19.61 -11.73
N GLY A 11 -6.08 -19.05 -12.01
CA GLY A 11 -5.41 -19.20 -13.31
C GLY A 11 -5.76 -18.12 -14.33
N ILE A 12 -6.57 -17.12 -13.96
CA ILE A 12 -7.00 -16.03 -14.85
C ILE A 12 -6.08 -14.84 -14.66
N PHE A 13 -4.99 -14.82 -15.44
CA PHE A 13 -4.03 -13.72 -15.42
C PHE A 13 -4.01 -13.00 -16.76
N SER A 14 -4.11 -11.67 -16.71
CA SER A 14 -3.86 -10.79 -17.84
C SER A 14 -3.01 -9.62 -17.37
N ARG A 15 -2.23 -9.05 -18.28
CA ARG A 15 -1.41 -7.84 -18.00
C ARG A 15 -2.26 -6.73 -17.35
N PHE A 16 -3.45 -6.51 -17.91
CA PHE A 16 -4.40 -5.52 -17.38
C PHE A 16 -4.80 -5.81 -15.93
N LEU A 17 -5.04 -7.08 -15.56
CA LEU A 17 -5.40 -7.45 -14.20
C LEU A 17 -4.24 -7.17 -13.21
N ILE A 18 -2.99 -7.36 -13.63
CA ILE A 18 -1.81 -7.08 -12.78
C ILE A 18 -1.63 -5.58 -12.59
N ASP A 19 -1.69 -4.80 -13.67
CA ASP A 19 -1.57 -3.34 -13.62
C ASP A 19 -2.67 -2.74 -12.73
N LEU A 20 -3.91 -3.24 -12.89
CA LEU A 20 -5.05 -2.84 -12.05
C LEU A 20 -4.87 -3.24 -10.59
N TYR A 21 -4.33 -4.44 -10.32
CA TYR A 21 -4.04 -4.88 -8.97
C TYR A 21 -3.03 -3.95 -8.28
N LEU A 22 -1.89 -3.67 -8.92
CA LEU A 22 -0.85 -2.79 -8.36
C LEU A 22 -1.38 -1.37 -8.10
N PHE A 23 -2.18 -0.85 -9.03
CA PHE A 23 -2.84 0.43 -8.87
C PHE A 23 -3.80 0.46 -7.66
N LEU A 24 -4.66 -0.56 -7.54
CA LEU A 24 -5.62 -0.65 -6.44
C LEU A 24 -4.95 -0.81 -5.08
N VAL A 25 -3.88 -1.60 -4.99
CA VAL A 25 -3.12 -1.77 -3.74
C VAL A 25 -2.48 -0.44 -3.31
N ALA A 26 -1.86 0.29 -4.23
CA ALA A 26 -1.28 1.59 -3.93
C ALA A 26 -2.35 2.61 -3.44
N ILE A 27 -3.50 2.65 -4.11
CA ILE A 27 -4.61 3.53 -3.74
C ILE A 27 -5.24 3.14 -2.40
N LEU A 28 -5.32 1.85 -2.07
CA LEU A 28 -5.82 1.42 -0.76
C LEU A 28 -4.98 2.00 0.38
N VAL A 29 -3.65 1.92 0.27
CA VAL A 29 -2.74 2.51 1.27
C VAL A 29 -2.93 4.02 1.35
N ASP A 30 -3.12 4.68 0.21
CA ASP A 30 -3.37 6.12 0.16
C ASP A 30 -4.70 6.51 0.83
N PHE A 31 -5.76 5.73 0.62
CA PHE A 31 -7.04 5.93 1.32
C PHE A 31 -6.92 5.74 2.83
N LEU A 32 -6.09 4.81 3.30
CA LEU A 32 -5.80 4.69 4.74
C LEU A 32 -5.11 5.95 5.29
N ALA A 33 -4.18 6.53 4.54
CA ALA A 33 -3.53 7.78 4.92
C ALA A 33 -4.51 8.96 4.91
N MET A 34 -5.40 9.06 3.91
CA MET A 34 -6.48 10.05 3.90
C MET A 34 -7.39 9.91 5.11
N GLY A 35 -7.79 8.69 5.47
CA GLY A 35 -8.56 8.43 6.68
C GLY A 35 -7.84 8.91 7.94
N SER A 36 -6.52 8.70 8.01
CA SER A 36 -5.69 9.19 9.12
C SER A 36 -5.65 10.73 9.17
N PHE A 37 -5.51 11.41 8.03
CA PHE A 37 -5.58 12.88 7.96
C PHE A 37 -6.97 13.43 8.31
N ALA A 38 -8.04 12.74 7.91
CA ALA A 38 -9.40 13.10 8.29
C ALA A 38 -9.59 13.03 9.82
N LEU A 39 -9.05 11.99 10.47
CA LEU A 39 -9.07 11.84 11.94
C LEU A 39 -8.21 12.89 12.66
N PHE A 40 -7.11 13.36 12.04
CA PHE A 40 -6.29 14.42 12.61
C PHE A 40 -7.02 15.78 12.70
N GLY A 41 -8.06 15.98 11.89
CA GLY A 41 -8.99 17.11 12.01
C GLY A 41 -8.47 18.45 11.47
N ASN A 42 -7.30 18.48 10.81
CA ASN A 42 -6.77 19.71 10.21
C ASN A 42 -7.02 19.76 8.69
N LYS A 43 -8.04 20.53 8.30
CA LYS A 43 -8.49 20.65 6.90
C LYS A 43 -7.42 21.16 5.93
N LYS A 44 -6.47 21.99 6.36
CA LYS A 44 -5.43 22.51 5.47
C LYS A 44 -4.48 21.40 5.03
N TYR A 45 -3.99 20.59 5.98
CA TYR A 45 -3.10 19.46 5.67
C TYR A 45 -3.83 18.38 4.87
N LEU A 46 -5.10 18.13 5.18
CA LEU A 46 -5.92 17.21 4.39
C LEU A 46 -6.06 17.67 2.92
N ASN A 47 -6.27 18.96 2.67
CA ASN A 47 -6.34 19.50 1.30
C ASN A 47 -5.01 19.41 0.55
N TYR A 48 -3.88 19.69 1.21
CA TYR A 48 -2.56 19.50 0.59
C TYR A 48 -2.31 18.03 0.27
N TYR A 49 -2.73 17.12 1.16
CA TYR A 49 -2.61 15.68 0.94
C TYR A 49 -3.50 15.21 -0.22
N TYR A 50 -4.74 15.72 -0.35
CA TYR A 50 -5.59 15.41 -1.50
C TYR A 50 -4.95 15.80 -2.84
N LEU A 51 -4.34 16.99 -2.90
CA LEU A 51 -3.67 17.45 -4.12
C LEU A 51 -2.44 16.59 -4.43
N TYR A 52 -1.67 16.23 -3.41
CA TYR A 52 -0.55 15.30 -3.53
C TYR A 52 -0.97 13.93 -4.05
N THR A 53 -1.95 13.29 -3.42
CA THR A 53 -2.50 12.00 -3.84
C THR A 53 -3.00 12.03 -5.28
N GLY A 54 -3.70 13.10 -5.68
CA GLY A 54 -4.19 13.25 -7.05
C GLY A 54 -3.05 13.20 -8.07
N LEU A 55 -1.98 13.97 -7.82
CA LEU A 55 -0.79 13.99 -8.69
C LEU A 55 -0.04 12.64 -8.68
N ALA A 56 0.15 12.04 -7.50
CA ALA A 56 0.85 10.77 -7.35
C ALA A 56 0.09 9.61 -8.02
N SER A 57 -1.24 9.60 -7.90
CA SER A 57 -2.12 8.61 -8.56
C SER A 57 -2.09 8.74 -10.08
N ILE A 58 -2.12 9.98 -10.61
CA ILE A 58 -1.98 10.23 -12.05
C ILE A 58 -0.59 9.76 -12.53
N PHE A 59 0.46 10.06 -11.78
CA PHE A 59 1.81 9.63 -12.10
C PHE A 59 1.94 8.09 -12.14
N LEU A 60 1.37 7.39 -11.16
CA LEU A 60 1.32 5.93 -11.15
C LEU A 60 0.55 5.37 -12.35
N LEU A 61 -0.62 5.94 -12.65
CA LEU A 61 -1.47 5.50 -13.76
C LEU A 61 -0.75 5.66 -15.11
N ILE A 62 -0.12 6.81 -15.35
CA ILE A 62 0.69 7.05 -16.55
C ILE A 62 1.86 6.07 -16.62
N THR A 63 2.51 5.81 -15.49
CA THR A 63 3.67 4.91 -15.44
C THR A 63 3.28 3.47 -15.77
N LEU A 64 2.14 2.98 -15.29
CA LEU A 64 1.62 1.65 -15.63
C LEU A 64 1.26 1.51 -17.12
N ILE A 65 0.80 2.59 -17.76
CA ILE A 65 0.51 2.61 -19.19
C ILE A 65 1.80 2.55 -20.02
N ILE A 66 2.81 3.37 -19.66
CA ILE A 66 4.05 3.52 -20.43
C ILE A 66 5.03 2.37 -20.17
N TYR A 67 5.14 1.93 -18.92
CA TYR A 67 6.07 0.89 -18.47
C TYR A 67 5.29 -0.32 -17.99
N PRO A 68 4.68 -1.06 -18.92
CA PRO A 68 3.86 -2.18 -18.53
C PRO A 68 4.65 -3.25 -17.83
N VAL A 69 3.98 -3.85 -16.85
CA VAL A 69 4.44 -5.03 -16.17
C VAL A 69 4.46 -6.16 -17.20
N GLY A 70 5.65 -6.52 -17.68
CA GLY A 70 5.86 -7.56 -18.70
C GLY A 70 5.46 -8.96 -18.19
N LYS A 71 5.96 -10.03 -18.82
CA LYS A 71 5.78 -11.41 -18.32
C LYS A 71 6.51 -11.61 -16.98
N ILE A 72 5.96 -11.08 -15.89
CA ILE A 72 6.40 -11.31 -14.51
C ILE A 72 5.71 -12.58 -13.96
N ILE A 73 4.72 -13.13 -14.65
CA ILE A 73 4.13 -14.42 -14.27
C ILE A 73 4.86 -15.53 -15.01
N ILE A 74 5.81 -16.17 -14.31
CA ILE A 74 6.36 -17.46 -14.67
C ILE A 74 5.88 -18.43 -13.58
N HIS A 75 5.06 -19.42 -13.96
CA HIS A 75 4.50 -20.42 -13.04
C HIS A 75 3.59 -19.87 -11.90
N HIS A 76 2.69 -18.93 -12.21
CA HIS A 76 1.60 -18.49 -11.30
C HIS A 76 2.09 -17.75 -10.04
N ILE A 77 3.39 -17.46 -9.97
CA ILE A 77 4.02 -16.64 -8.96
C ILE A 77 4.59 -15.42 -9.70
N VAL A 78 4.48 -14.24 -9.08
CA VAL A 78 5.06 -13.00 -9.62
C VAL A 78 6.59 -13.11 -9.51
N PHE A 79 7.22 -13.69 -10.52
CA PHE A 79 8.66 -13.89 -10.67
C PHE A 79 9.21 -12.90 -11.68
N GLY A 80 9.89 -11.88 -11.18
CA GLY A 80 10.65 -10.93 -11.98
C GLY A 80 10.64 -9.52 -11.38
N PRO A 81 11.72 -8.75 -11.58
CA PRO A 81 11.76 -7.38 -11.10
C PRO A 81 10.66 -6.56 -11.81
N LEU A 82 9.84 -5.88 -11.02
CA LEU A 82 8.93 -4.86 -11.54
C LEU A 82 9.76 -3.80 -12.29
N PRO A 83 9.23 -3.19 -13.37
CA PRO A 83 9.90 -2.07 -14.02
C PRO A 83 10.23 -1.00 -12.97
N LEU A 84 11.47 -0.52 -12.97
CA LEU A 84 11.96 0.40 -11.93
C LEU A 84 11.06 1.65 -11.80
N MET A 85 10.54 2.14 -12.92
CA MET A 85 9.58 3.26 -12.93
C MET A 85 8.27 2.93 -12.20
N VAL A 86 7.74 1.71 -12.32
CA VAL A 86 6.55 1.26 -11.59
C VAL A 86 6.84 1.16 -10.09
N VAL A 87 8.02 0.68 -9.71
CA VAL A 87 8.46 0.67 -8.31
C VAL A 87 8.58 2.08 -7.76
N VAL A 88 9.22 3.00 -8.49
CA VAL A 88 9.37 4.39 -8.08
C VAL A 88 8.01 5.09 -7.97
N SER A 89 7.17 5.01 -9.00
CA SER A 89 5.85 5.66 -8.99
C SER A 89 4.92 5.11 -7.91
N SER A 90 4.89 3.80 -7.67
CA SER A 90 4.11 3.22 -6.57
C SER A 90 4.67 3.63 -5.20
N SER A 91 6.00 3.74 -5.07
CA SER A 91 6.69 4.22 -3.87
C SER A 91 6.32 5.68 -3.54
N PHE A 92 6.13 6.53 -4.54
CA PHE A 92 5.63 7.89 -4.36
C PHE A 92 4.21 7.92 -3.78
N VAL A 93 3.38 6.90 -4.01
CA VAL A 93 2.07 6.82 -3.36
C VAL A 93 2.20 6.22 -1.96
N SER A 94 2.83 5.06 -1.85
CA SER A 94 2.78 4.22 -0.64
C SER A 94 3.68 4.68 0.50
N PHE A 95 4.91 5.15 0.24
CA PHE A 95 5.81 5.56 1.32
C PHE A 95 5.32 6.81 2.07
N PRO A 96 4.93 7.90 1.39
CA PRO A 96 4.40 9.08 2.08
C PRO A 96 3.12 8.76 2.84
N ALA A 97 2.24 7.95 2.26
CA ALA A 97 1.03 7.47 2.92
C ALA A 97 1.37 6.73 4.23
N ALA A 98 2.26 5.73 4.18
CA ALA A 98 2.72 4.99 5.36
C ALA A 98 3.37 5.90 6.41
N PHE A 99 4.24 6.82 5.98
CA PHE A 99 4.88 7.80 6.86
C PHE A 99 3.86 8.66 7.60
N PHE A 100 2.86 9.20 6.89
CA PHE A 100 1.84 10.04 7.51
C PHE A 100 0.91 9.27 8.44
N ILE A 101 0.56 8.02 8.12
CA ILE A 101 -0.23 7.17 9.03
C ILE A 101 0.53 7.01 10.37
N ILE A 102 1.82 6.67 10.31
CA ILE A 102 2.65 6.52 11.51
C ILE A 102 2.78 7.84 12.27
N LEU A 103 3.05 8.93 11.56
CA LEU A 103 3.21 10.25 12.17
C LEU A 103 1.94 10.69 12.91
N ILE A 104 0.78 10.57 12.26
CA ILE A 104 -0.52 10.94 12.84
C ILE A 104 -0.86 10.03 14.02
N ALA A 105 -0.65 8.72 13.89
CA ALA A 105 -0.87 7.77 14.98
C ALA A 105 0.02 8.08 16.19
N ALA A 106 1.30 8.41 15.97
CA ALA A 106 2.24 8.76 17.04
C ALA A 106 1.88 10.10 17.73
N LEU A 107 1.53 11.13 16.94
CA LEU A 107 1.07 12.42 17.48
C LEU A 107 -0.23 12.27 18.28
N SER A 108 -1.17 11.48 17.77
CA SER A 108 -2.43 11.19 18.46
C SER A 108 -2.22 10.35 19.72
N TYR A 109 -1.26 9.41 19.71
CA TYR A 109 -0.89 8.59 20.87
C TYR A 109 -0.29 9.45 21.98
N LYS A 110 0.59 10.40 21.63
CA LYS A 110 1.17 11.33 22.62
C LYS A 110 0.10 12.11 23.38
N LYS A 111 -1.02 12.44 22.72
CA LYS A 111 -2.12 13.20 23.33
C LYS A 111 -3.12 12.32 24.09
N SER A 112 -3.48 11.16 23.53
CA SER A 112 -4.56 10.31 24.05
C SER A 112 -4.10 9.12 24.89
N ARG A 113 -2.83 8.71 24.78
CA ARG A 113 -2.24 7.46 25.30
C ARG A 113 -3.04 6.19 24.93
N ASN A 114 -3.79 6.23 23.84
CA ASN A 114 -4.61 5.10 23.41
C ASN A 114 -3.74 4.00 22.78
N ILE A 115 -3.63 2.85 23.44
CA ILE A 115 -2.82 1.69 23.02
C ILE A 115 -3.21 1.18 21.62
N LYS A 116 -4.46 1.40 21.19
CA LYS A 116 -4.91 1.05 19.82
C LYS A 116 -4.06 1.71 18.73
N LEU A 117 -3.57 2.92 18.97
CA LEU A 117 -2.71 3.65 18.02
C LEU A 117 -1.33 3.00 17.86
N LEU A 118 -0.82 2.32 18.89
CA LEU A 118 0.40 1.53 18.78
C LEU A 118 0.20 0.32 17.86
N SER A 119 -1.00 -0.27 17.86
CA SER A 119 -1.36 -1.35 16.95
C SER A 119 -1.37 -0.88 15.49
N ILE A 120 -1.86 0.34 15.22
CA ILE A 120 -1.77 0.96 13.89
C ILE A 120 -0.30 1.11 13.45
N ILE A 121 0.56 1.68 14.31
CA ILE A 121 1.98 1.88 14.01
C ILE A 121 2.66 0.53 13.72
N ALA A 122 2.44 -0.47 14.57
CA ALA A 122 2.98 -1.81 14.38
C ALA A 122 2.48 -2.43 13.06
N GLY A 123 1.19 -2.29 12.74
CA GLY A 123 0.60 -2.77 11.50
C GLY A 123 1.26 -2.16 10.27
N VAL A 124 1.40 -0.83 10.22
CA VAL A 124 2.07 -0.15 9.08
C VAL A 124 3.52 -0.61 8.93
N ILE A 125 4.27 -0.76 10.03
CA ILE A 125 5.67 -1.21 10.00
C ILE A 125 5.75 -2.62 9.42
N VAL A 126 4.91 -3.54 9.89
CA VAL A 126 4.91 -4.94 9.42
C VAL A 126 4.54 -5.01 7.93
N VAL A 127 3.52 -4.28 7.46
CA VAL A 127 3.15 -4.22 6.03
C VAL A 127 4.28 -3.61 5.19
N SER A 128 4.94 -2.56 5.68
CA SER A 128 6.05 -1.92 4.95
C SER A 128 7.27 -2.85 4.79
N ILE A 129 7.56 -3.62 5.84
CA ILE A 129 8.59 -4.67 5.81
C ILE A 129 8.18 -5.77 4.82
N ALA A 130 6.90 -6.18 4.82
CA ALA A 130 6.35 -7.15 3.85
C ALA A 130 6.60 -6.70 2.40
N GLY A 131 6.34 -5.43 2.09
CA GLY A 131 6.60 -4.85 0.76
C GLY A 131 8.10 -4.88 0.37
N THR A 132 9.01 -4.82 1.34
CA THR A 132 10.46 -4.92 1.09
C THR A 132 10.88 -6.38 0.86
N LEU A 133 10.24 -7.33 1.54
CA LEU A 133 10.47 -8.77 1.37
C LEU A 133 10.00 -9.31 0.02
N TYR A 134 9.05 -8.62 -0.63
CA TYR A 134 8.69 -8.85 -2.03
C TYR A 134 9.92 -8.80 -2.94
N ILE A 135 10.81 -7.84 -2.70
CA ILE A 135 12.05 -7.61 -3.47
C ILE A 135 13.08 -8.72 -3.17
N ALA A 136 13.03 -9.32 -1.98
CA ALA A 136 13.93 -10.41 -1.55
C ALA A 136 13.47 -11.81 -1.99
N ALA A 137 12.39 -11.92 -2.78
CA ALA A 137 11.89 -13.19 -3.35
C ALA A 137 11.48 -14.27 -2.33
N ILE A 138 10.98 -13.89 -1.15
CA ILE A 138 10.39 -14.83 -0.16
C ILE A 138 8.86 -14.65 -0.12
N PRO A 139 8.10 -15.16 -1.11
CA PRO A 139 6.67 -14.88 -1.28
C PRO A 139 5.81 -15.38 -0.12
N VAL A 140 6.17 -16.51 0.51
CA VAL A 140 5.40 -17.06 1.65
C VAL A 140 5.45 -16.13 2.86
N PHE A 141 6.62 -15.56 3.15
CA PHE A 141 6.81 -14.68 4.31
C PHE A 141 6.12 -13.32 4.10
N LEU A 142 6.00 -12.88 2.85
CA LEU A 142 5.24 -11.69 2.47
C LEU A 142 3.76 -11.81 2.81
N TYR A 143 3.10 -12.90 2.43
CA TYR A 143 1.67 -13.08 2.73
C TYR A 143 1.38 -13.12 4.23
N TYR A 144 2.25 -13.76 5.03
CA TYR A 144 2.12 -13.76 6.48
C TYR A 144 2.30 -12.37 7.08
N ALA A 145 3.31 -11.61 6.62
CA ALA A 145 3.55 -10.26 7.10
C ALA A 145 2.40 -9.31 6.72
N GLU A 146 1.89 -9.38 5.49
CA GLU A 146 0.71 -8.60 5.07
C GLU A 146 -0.52 -8.94 5.90
N PHE A 147 -0.80 -10.23 6.12
CA PHE A 147 -1.94 -10.67 6.94
C PHE A 147 -1.86 -10.16 8.38
N ILE A 148 -0.70 -10.32 9.03
CA ILE A 148 -0.46 -9.83 10.40
C ILE A 148 -0.58 -8.30 10.44
N GLY A 149 -0.02 -7.62 9.45
CA GLY A 149 -0.08 -6.17 9.33
C GLY A 149 -1.51 -5.65 9.20
N ILE A 150 -2.33 -6.27 8.36
CA ILE A 150 -3.76 -5.94 8.20
C ILE A 150 -4.53 -6.20 9.49
N LEU A 151 -4.27 -7.31 10.19
CA LEU A 151 -4.90 -7.60 11.49
C LEU A 151 -4.60 -6.52 12.52
N LEU A 152 -3.34 -6.08 12.63
CA LEU A 152 -2.93 -5.01 13.53
C LEU A 152 -3.60 -3.67 13.18
N LEU A 153 -3.67 -3.34 11.89
CA LEU A 153 -4.39 -2.15 11.44
C LEU A 153 -5.87 -2.21 11.81
N TRP A 154 -6.54 -3.35 11.61
CA TRP A 154 -7.95 -3.52 11.95
C TRP A 154 -8.19 -3.37 13.46
N ILE A 155 -7.36 -4.00 14.30
CA ILE A 155 -7.44 -3.86 15.76
C ILE A 155 -7.26 -2.40 16.19
N GLY A 156 -6.36 -1.66 15.52
CA GLY A 156 -6.12 -0.25 15.80
C GLY A 156 -7.25 0.69 15.39
N PHE A 157 -7.98 0.38 14.31
CA PHE A 157 -9.09 1.20 13.80
C PHE A 157 -10.45 0.92 14.45
N LYS A 158 -10.66 -0.24 15.08
CA LYS A 158 -11.84 -0.55 15.93
C LYS A 158 -11.71 0.07 17.31
#